data_AF-F9FEF2-F1
#
_entry.id   AF-F9FEF2-F1
#
_cell.length_a   1.000
_cell.length_b   1.000
_cell.length_c   1.000
_cell.angle_alpha   90.00
_cell.angle_beta   90.00
_cell.angle_gamma   90.00
#
_symmetry.space_group_name_H-M   'P 1'
#
loop_
_entity.id
_entity.type
_entity.pdbx_description
1 polymer ?
#
loop_
_entity_poly.entity_id
_entity_poly.type
_entity_poly.pdbx_seq_one_letter_code
_entity_poly.pdbx_strand_id
1 'polypeptide(L)'
;MFEKLSLRIPYPPPQEGFWGQPTSTLNWCEEDYVISHYAAEITNTLTNLLFMALGVQGVRTCLKYKHDTVFVIAYLGYLLAYYHYIQDPSFHQNTLSILFLATVFRSLYTMEAILRPTLSNKYANKSRSTSLSDKEALYSPIRIDQAIIREMRWIVAMGFITCAAGIAAWTLDNLRCGDFVQWRHRVGLPWGILLEGHGLTSDSGGT
;
A
#
# COMPACT_ATOMS: atom_id res chain seq x y z
N MET A 1 -9.77 -3.00 31.00
CA MET A 1 -9.66 -4.05 29.96
C MET A 1 -8.22 -4.19 29.42
N PHE A 2 -7.45 -3.10 29.28
CA PHE A 2 -6.07 -3.15 28.75
C PHE A 2 -4.95 -3.48 29.76
N GLU A 3 -5.23 -3.53 31.07
CA GLU A 3 -4.22 -3.86 32.09
C GLU A 3 -3.72 -5.31 32.06
N LYS A 4 -4.34 -6.20 31.27
CA LYS A 4 -3.93 -7.61 31.14
C LYS A 4 -3.00 -7.88 29.94
N LEU A 5 -2.57 -6.84 29.21
CA LEU A 5 -1.57 -6.99 28.15
C LEU A 5 -0.20 -7.27 28.78
N SER A 6 0.36 -8.47 28.51
CA SER A 6 1.54 -9.03 29.18
C SER A 6 2.88 -8.32 28.90
N LEU A 7 2.86 -7.16 28.24
CA LEU A 7 4.00 -6.27 28.03
C LEU A 7 3.43 -4.86 27.77
N ARG A 8 3.20 -4.08 28.84
CA ARG A 8 2.68 -2.71 28.74
C ARG A 8 3.70 -1.77 29.36
N ILE A 9 4.34 -0.96 28.52
CA ILE A 9 5.16 0.17 28.95
C ILE A 9 4.29 1.42 28.82
N PRO A 10 4.21 2.30 29.84
CA PRO A 10 3.45 3.54 29.73
C PRO A 10 3.97 4.35 28.53
N TYR A 11 3.06 4.88 27.74
CA TYR A 11 3.40 5.72 26.61
C TYR A 11 3.98 7.05 27.14
N PRO A 12 5.23 7.41 26.83
CA PRO A 12 5.84 8.63 27.35
C PRO A 12 5.24 9.87 26.67
N PRO A 13 5.24 11.04 27.35
CA PRO A 13 4.88 12.30 26.72
C PRO A 13 5.91 12.68 25.62
N PRO A 14 5.57 13.62 24.72
CA PRO A 14 6.49 14.15 23.73
C PRO A 14 7.78 14.67 24.38
N GLN A 15 8.93 14.37 23.76
CA GLN A 15 10.25 14.72 24.30
C GLN A 15 10.99 15.69 23.37
N GLU A 16 11.89 16.50 23.94
CA GLU A 16 12.86 17.23 23.11
C GLU A 16 13.85 16.24 22.49
N GLY A 17 13.92 16.28 21.17
CA GLY A 17 14.83 15.44 20.41
C GLY A 17 16.23 16.00 20.29
N PHE A 18 17.14 15.13 19.82
CA PHE A 18 18.53 15.49 19.56
C PHE A 18 18.69 16.71 18.62
N TRP A 19 17.78 16.85 17.65
CA TRP A 19 17.85 17.89 16.62
C TRP A 19 17.20 19.23 17.01
N GLY A 20 16.68 19.36 18.24
CA GLY A 20 16.03 20.57 18.73
C GLY A 20 14.58 20.72 18.25
N GLN A 21 14.08 21.96 18.26
CA GLN A 21 12.68 22.28 17.98
C GLN A 21 12.32 22.08 16.50
N PRO A 22 11.12 21.57 16.18
CA PRO A 22 10.68 21.36 14.80
C PRO A 22 10.65 22.66 13.99
N THR A 23 11.21 22.63 12.77
CA THR A 23 11.14 23.76 11.81
C THR A 23 10.08 23.54 10.72
N SER A 24 9.37 22.41 10.74
CA SER A 24 8.31 22.07 9.80
C SER A 24 7.01 22.79 10.14
N THR A 25 6.27 23.19 9.10
CA THR A 25 4.94 23.81 9.24
C THR A 25 3.83 22.78 9.51
N LEU A 26 4.12 21.49 9.33
CA LEU A 26 3.20 20.36 9.50
C LEU A 26 3.80 19.39 10.52
N ASN A 27 3.00 18.98 11.50
CA ASN A 27 3.30 17.90 12.45
C ASN A 27 2.23 16.82 12.35
N TRP A 28 2.66 15.57 12.48
CA TRP A 28 1.78 14.42 12.32
C TRP A 28 1.14 14.03 13.64
N CYS A 29 0.14 13.15 13.58
CA CYS A 29 -0.56 12.65 14.77
C CYS A 29 0.35 11.79 15.68
N GLU A 30 1.45 11.30 15.13
CA GLU A 30 2.51 10.63 15.89
C GLU A 30 3.20 11.65 16.83
N GLU A 31 3.47 11.24 18.07
CA GLU A 31 4.08 12.16 19.04
C GLU A 31 5.61 12.13 18.89
N ASP A 32 6.23 13.32 18.86
CA ASP A 32 7.67 13.49 18.62
C ASP A 32 8.55 12.81 19.68
N TYR A 33 9.58 12.10 19.20
CA TYR A 33 10.65 11.48 19.99
C TYR A 33 10.20 10.51 21.12
N VAL A 34 8.99 9.95 21.00
CA VAL A 34 8.45 8.99 21.99
C VAL A 34 9.22 7.65 21.97
N ILE A 35 9.56 7.16 20.78
CA ILE A 35 10.19 5.84 20.60
C ILE A 35 11.72 5.95 20.49
N SER A 36 12.23 7.02 19.87
CA SER A 36 13.67 7.25 19.66
C SER A 36 14.02 8.70 19.91
N HIS A 37 15.17 8.95 20.55
CA HIS A 37 15.69 10.31 20.77
C HIS A 37 16.30 10.95 19.51
N TYR A 38 16.65 10.14 18.50
CA TYR A 38 17.37 10.60 17.30
C TYR A 38 16.47 10.87 16.09
N ALA A 39 15.27 10.28 16.06
CA ALA A 39 14.32 10.43 14.97
C ALA A 39 12.94 10.72 15.56
N ALA A 40 12.39 11.86 15.20
CA ALA A 40 10.98 12.18 15.41
C ALA A 40 10.13 11.23 14.56
N GLU A 41 8.92 10.93 15.04
CA GLU A 41 7.91 10.17 14.30
C GLU A 41 8.47 8.92 13.59
N ILE A 42 8.93 7.96 14.40
CA ILE A 42 9.66 6.80 13.89
C ILE A 42 8.77 5.92 13.01
N THR A 43 7.48 5.83 13.32
CA THR A 43 6.56 4.98 12.57
C THR A 43 6.32 5.58 11.18
N ASN A 44 6.12 6.90 11.10
CA ASN A 44 6.12 7.64 9.83
C ASN A 44 7.44 7.48 9.06
N THR A 45 8.59 7.59 9.74
CA THR A 45 9.91 7.45 9.11
C THR A 45 10.11 6.04 8.52
N LEU A 46 9.80 4.99 9.26
CA LEU A 46 10.00 3.60 8.84
C LEU A 46 9.06 3.20 7.70
N THR A 47 7.81 3.64 7.76
CA THR A 47 6.83 3.38 6.70
C THR A 47 7.19 4.12 5.41
N ASN A 48 7.71 5.35 5.50
CA ASN A 48 8.28 6.08 4.36
C ASN A 48 9.47 5.33 3.73
N LEU A 49 10.39 4.80 4.54
CA LEU A 49 11.48 3.94 4.07
C LEU A 49 10.96 2.68 3.37
N LEU A 50 9.90 2.05 3.90
CA LEU A 50 9.26 0.89 3.27
C LEU A 50 8.70 1.24 1.88
N PHE A 51 8.04 2.40 1.73
CA PHE A 51 7.52 2.86 0.44
C PHE A 51 8.63 3.06 -0.60
N MET A 52 9.75 3.68 -0.21
CA MET A 52 10.91 3.78 -1.09
C MET A 52 11.48 2.40 -1.46
N ALA A 53 11.58 1.49 -0.50
CA ALA A 53 12.06 0.13 -0.75
C ALA A 53 11.16 -0.63 -1.73
N LEU A 54 9.83 -0.49 -1.61
CA LEU A 54 8.86 -1.04 -2.55
C LEU A 54 9.00 -0.43 -3.95
N GLY A 55 9.21 0.87 -4.05
CA GLY A 55 9.48 1.54 -5.34
C GLY A 55 10.72 0.97 -6.03
N VAL A 56 11.83 0.81 -5.28
CA VAL A 56 13.07 0.20 -5.80
C VAL A 56 12.86 -1.27 -6.17
N GLN A 57 12.14 -2.03 -5.36
CA GLN A 57 11.81 -3.42 -5.66
C GLN A 57 10.94 -3.53 -6.92
N GLY A 58 10.01 -2.59 -7.12
CA GLY A 58 9.19 -2.47 -8.33
C GLY A 58 10.05 -2.29 -9.58
N VAL A 59 11.01 -1.36 -9.56
CA VAL A 59 11.97 -1.15 -10.66
C VAL A 59 12.78 -2.42 -10.92
N ARG A 60 13.35 -3.04 -9.88
CA ARG A 60 14.16 -4.27 -10.02
C ARG A 60 13.37 -5.41 -10.65
N THR A 61 12.10 -5.56 -10.25
CA THR A 61 11.18 -6.59 -10.78
C THR A 61 10.86 -6.33 -12.25
N CYS A 62 10.57 -5.07 -12.60
CA CYS A 62 10.31 -4.68 -13.99
C CYS A 62 11.49 -5.00 -14.91
N LEU A 63 12.71 -4.68 -14.45
CA LEU A 63 13.94 -4.96 -15.19
C LEU A 63 14.23 -6.46 -15.29
N LYS A 64 14.06 -7.21 -14.19
CA LYS A 64 14.33 -8.66 -14.14
C LYS A 64 13.42 -9.45 -15.07
N TYR A 65 12.12 -9.14 -15.09
CA TYR A 65 11.13 -9.85 -15.90
C TYR A 65 10.86 -9.18 -17.25
N LYS A 66 11.65 -8.18 -17.63
CA LYS A 66 11.55 -7.45 -18.92
C LYS A 66 10.14 -6.93 -19.20
N HIS A 67 9.51 -6.34 -18.18
CA HIS A 67 8.24 -5.65 -18.36
C HIS A 67 8.41 -4.39 -19.22
N ASP A 68 7.30 -3.91 -19.79
CA ASP A 68 7.30 -2.72 -20.65
C ASP A 68 7.96 -1.52 -19.94
N THR A 69 8.74 -0.74 -20.68
CA THR A 69 9.51 0.40 -20.16
C THR A 69 8.64 1.46 -19.49
N VAL A 70 7.35 1.52 -19.83
CA VAL A 70 6.34 2.37 -19.19
C VAL A 70 6.30 2.14 -17.67
N PHE A 71 6.39 0.89 -17.21
CA PHE A 71 6.38 0.59 -15.78
C PHE A 71 7.65 1.05 -15.08
N VAL A 72 8.80 0.90 -15.73
CA VAL A 72 10.09 1.37 -15.20
C VAL A 72 10.07 2.89 -15.04
N ILE A 73 9.60 3.61 -16.07
CA ILE A 73 9.45 5.08 -16.03
C ILE A 73 8.46 5.48 -14.93
N ALA A 74 7.35 4.78 -14.77
CA ALA A 74 6.36 5.06 -13.74
C ALA A 74 6.92 4.89 -12.31
N TYR A 75 7.66 3.80 -12.04
CA TYR A 75 8.30 3.60 -10.73
C TYR A 75 9.44 4.58 -10.46
N LEU A 76 10.24 4.94 -11.48
CA LEU A 76 11.27 5.96 -11.35
C LEU A 76 10.66 7.35 -11.13
N GLY A 77 9.58 7.68 -11.81
CA GLY A 77 8.82 8.91 -11.60
C GLY A 77 8.26 8.99 -10.18
N TYR A 78 7.73 7.87 -9.65
CA TYR A 78 7.33 7.78 -8.25
C TYR A 78 8.49 8.02 -7.29
N LEU A 79 9.64 7.35 -7.46
CA LEU A 79 10.80 7.56 -6.58
C LEU A 79 11.33 9.00 -6.64
N LEU A 80 11.37 9.60 -7.83
CA LEU A 80 11.83 10.97 -8.04
C LEU A 80 10.88 11.98 -7.39
N ALA A 81 9.58 11.82 -7.61
CA ALA A 81 8.59 12.73 -7.05
C ALA A 81 8.45 12.54 -5.54
N TYR A 82 8.55 11.29 -5.06
CA TYR A 82 8.67 10.96 -3.64
C TYR A 82 9.85 11.71 -3.00
N TYR A 83 11.04 11.64 -3.61
CA TYR A 83 12.24 12.32 -3.11
C TYR A 83 12.11 13.86 -3.14
N HIS A 84 11.40 14.41 -4.12
CA HIS A 84 11.21 15.87 -4.21
C HIS A 84 10.14 16.39 -3.24
N TYR A 85 9.15 15.57 -2.88
CA TYR A 85 8.01 15.93 -2.05
C TYR A 85 7.93 15.12 -0.74
N ILE A 86 9.08 14.95 -0.05
CA ILE A 86 9.25 14.14 1.18
C ILE A 86 8.30 14.52 2.35
N GLN A 87 7.48 15.58 2.23
CA GLN A 87 6.68 16.10 3.33
C GLN A 87 5.15 16.08 3.11
N ASP A 88 4.63 15.69 1.93
CA ASP A 88 3.18 15.70 1.70
C ASP A 88 2.56 14.28 1.66
N PRO A 89 1.80 13.85 2.69
CA PRO A 89 1.13 12.54 2.69
C PRO A 89 0.16 12.37 1.52
N SER A 90 -0.50 13.46 1.15
CA SER A 90 -1.52 13.47 0.10
C SER A 90 -0.88 13.14 -1.24
N PHE A 91 0.33 13.65 -1.47
CA PHE A 91 1.11 13.34 -2.67
C PHE A 91 1.44 11.85 -2.77
N HIS A 92 1.87 11.23 -1.66
CA HIS A 92 2.18 9.80 -1.59
C HIS A 92 0.97 8.93 -1.88
N GLN A 93 -0.15 9.21 -1.22
CA GLN A 93 -1.41 8.49 -1.39
C GLN A 93 -1.93 8.61 -2.83
N ASN A 94 -1.91 9.81 -3.39
CA ASN A 94 -2.38 10.06 -4.75
C ASN A 94 -1.52 9.36 -5.79
N THR A 95 -0.19 9.45 -5.66
CA THR A 95 0.72 8.83 -6.62
C THR A 95 0.64 7.30 -6.56
N LEU A 96 0.58 6.72 -5.36
CA LEU A 96 0.39 5.28 -5.19
C LEU A 96 -0.95 4.83 -5.78
N SER A 97 -2.02 5.59 -5.57
CA SER A 97 -3.34 5.30 -6.12
C SER A 97 -3.34 5.35 -7.66
N ILE A 98 -2.67 6.33 -8.26
CA ILE A 98 -2.52 6.43 -9.72
C ILE A 98 -1.74 5.24 -10.28
N LEU A 99 -0.60 4.90 -9.68
CA LEU A 99 0.19 3.74 -10.10
C LEU A 99 -0.59 2.43 -9.95
N PHE A 100 -1.32 2.29 -8.86
CA PHE A 100 -2.18 1.14 -8.60
C PHE A 100 -3.28 1.04 -9.67
N LEU A 101 -4.02 2.12 -9.92
CA LEU A 101 -5.06 2.16 -10.95
C LEU A 101 -4.47 1.83 -12.32
N ALA A 102 -3.36 2.45 -12.72
CA ALA A 102 -2.71 2.17 -14.00
C ALA A 102 -2.34 0.68 -14.14
N THR A 103 -1.78 0.08 -13.08
CA THR A 103 -1.40 -1.35 -13.06
C THR A 103 -2.61 -2.26 -13.12
N VAL A 104 -3.68 -1.95 -12.37
CA VAL A 104 -4.91 -2.73 -12.35
C VAL A 104 -5.66 -2.61 -13.67
N PHE A 105 -5.82 -1.40 -14.22
CA PHE A 105 -6.47 -1.19 -15.51
C PHE A 105 -5.72 -1.94 -16.62
N ARG A 106 -4.39 -1.89 -16.62
CA ARG A 106 -3.61 -2.67 -17.59
C ARG A 106 -3.77 -4.18 -17.38
N SER A 107 -3.81 -4.64 -16.13
CA SER A 107 -4.02 -6.06 -15.81
C SER A 107 -5.41 -6.54 -16.26
N LEU A 108 -6.46 -5.77 -15.96
CA LEU A 108 -7.83 -5.99 -16.42
C LEU A 108 -7.92 -5.97 -17.96
N TYR A 109 -7.27 -5.01 -18.61
CA TYR A 109 -7.23 -4.93 -20.06
C TYR A 109 -6.60 -6.18 -20.68
N THR A 110 -5.44 -6.65 -20.21
CA THR A 110 -4.87 -7.90 -20.73
C THR A 110 -5.74 -9.10 -20.43
N MET A 111 -6.41 -9.16 -19.29
CA MET A 111 -7.29 -10.29 -19.00
C MET A 111 -8.53 -10.32 -19.89
N GLU A 112 -9.25 -9.21 -19.99
CA GLU A 112 -10.54 -9.17 -20.68
C GLU A 112 -10.40 -8.93 -22.19
N ALA A 113 -9.53 -8.00 -22.60
CA ALA A 113 -9.42 -7.61 -24.00
C ALA A 113 -8.45 -8.48 -24.80
N ILE A 114 -7.44 -9.07 -24.16
CA ILE A 114 -6.43 -9.90 -24.83
C ILE A 114 -6.67 -11.39 -24.52
N LEU A 115 -6.60 -11.78 -23.25
CA LEU A 115 -6.55 -13.18 -22.85
C LEU A 115 -7.88 -13.91 -23.08
N ARG A 116 -9.02 -13.32 -22.70
CA ARG A 116 -10.35 -13.92 -22.87
C ARG A 116 -10.70 -14.25 -24.33
N PRO A 117 -10.56 -13.34 -25.32
CA PRO A 117 -10.82 -13.68 -26.72
C PRO A 117 -9.78 -14.64 -27.29
N THR A 118 -8.49 -14.49 -26.96
CA THR A 118 -7.45 -15.43 -27.42
C THR A 118 -7.71 -16.85 -26.94
N LEU A 119 -8.07 -17.03 -25.68
CA LEU A 119 -8.44 -18.35 -25.14
C LEU A 119 -9.73 -18.88 -25.76
N SER A 120 -10.78 -18.07 -25.85
CA SER A 120 -12.05 -18.45 -26.49
C SER A 120 -11.83 -18.94 -27.92
N ASN A 121 -11.06 -18.20 -28.73
CA ASN A 121 -10.73 -18.56 -30.11
C ASN A 121 -9.86 -19.82 -30.18
N LYS A 122 -8.88 -19.96 -29.28
CA LYS A 122 -8.02 -21.15 -29.18
C LYS A 122 -8.85 -22.40 -28.87
N TYR A 123 -9.79 -22.31 -27.94
CA TYR A 123 -10.68 -23.40 -27.56
C TYR A 123 -11.74 -23.71 -28.63
N ALA A 124 -12.31 -22.70 -29.28
CA ALA A 124 -13.25 -22.87 -30.37
C ALA A 124 -12.61 -23.58 -31.58
N ASN A 125 -11.40 -23.16 -31.97
CA ASN A 125 -10.66 -23.79 -33.07
C ASN A 125 -10.25 -25.22 -32.72
N LYS A 126 -9.78 -25.47 -31.49
CA LYS A 126 -9.40 -26.82 -31.05
C LYS A 126 -10.59 -27.76 -30.94
N SER A 127 -11.74 -27.28 -30.42
CA SER A 127 -13.00 -28.05 -30.36
C SER A 127 -13.48 -28.48 -31.75
N ARG A 128 -13.30 -27.61 -32.76
CA ARG A 128 -13.66 -27.92 -34.15
C ARG A 128 -12.83 -29.06 -34.76
N SER A 129 -11.62 -29.30 -34.25
CA SER A 129 -10.69 -30.29 -34.80
C SER A 129 -10.56 -31.59 -33.99
N THR A 130 -11.34 -31.80 -32.92
CA THR A 130 -11.04 -32.84 -31.90
C THR A 130 -12.09 -33.95 -31.76
N SER A 131 -11.61 -35.18 -31.53
CA SER A 131 -12.41 -36.40 -31.30
C SER A 131 -12.87 -36.55 -29.83
N LEU A 132 -13.72 -37.53 -29.50
CA LEU A 132 -14.25 -37.74 -28.14
C LEU A 132 -13.15 -37.94 -27.07
N SER A 133 -12.06 -38.65 -27.40
CA SER A 133 -10.92 -38.83 -26.48
C SER A 133 -10.11 -37.54 -26.28
N ASP A 134 -10.05 -36.68 -27.30
CA ASP A 134 -9.34 -35.40 -27.22
C ASP A 134 -10.11 -34.36 -26.40
N LYS A 135 -11.43 -34.52 -26.22
CA LYS A 135 -12.26 -33.63 -25.40
C LYS A 135 -11.90 -33.73 -23.92
N GLU A 136 -11.58 -34.93 -23.42
CA GLU A 136 -11.11 -35.13 -22.05
C GLU A 136 -9.75 -34.45 -21.84
N ALA A 137 -8.84 -34.57 -22.81
CA ALA A 137 -7.54 -33.88 -22.81
C ALA A 137 -7.66 -32.34 -22.98
N LEU A 138 -8.74 -31.84 -23.61
CA LEU A 138 -9.05 -30.41 -23.75
C LEU A 138 -9.66 -29.82 -22.47
N TYR A 139 -10.40 -30.60 -21.70
CA TYR A 139 -11.06 -30.15 -20.47
C TYR A 139 -10.07 -29.75 -19.37
N SER A 140 -8.98 -30.51 -19.22
CA SER A 140 -7.91 -30.22 -18.23
C SER A 140 -7.30 -28.80 -18.35
N PRO A 141 -6.78 -28.36 -19.51
CA PRO A 141 -6.22 -27.03 -19.66
C PRO A 141 -7.29 -25.92 -19.54
N ILE A 142 -8.53 -26.15 -19.98
CA ILE A 142 -9.63 -25.19 -19.78
C ILE A 142 -9.85 -24.92 -18.29
N ARG A 143 -9.86 -25.98 -17.47
CA ARG A 143 -10.04 -25.87 -16.02
C ARG A 143 -8.90 -25.09 -15.37
N ILE A 144 -7.66 -25.33 -15.80
CA ILE A 144 -6.47 -24.62 -15.29
C ILE A 144 -6.53 -23.14 -15.67
N ASP A 145 -6.77 -22.82 -16.94
CA ASP A 145 -6.85 -21.43 -17.41
C ASP A 145 -8.00 -20.67 -16.72
N GLN A 146 -9.15 -21.32 -16.52
CA GLN A 146 -10.26 -20.73 -15.76
C GLN A 146 -9.93 -20.51 -14.29
N ALA A 147 -9.18 -21.42 -13.67
CA ALA A 147 -8.69 -21.23 -12.30
C ALA A 147 -7.74 -20.02 -12.24
N ILE A 148 -6.77 -19.92 -13.18
CA ILE A 148 -5.84 -18.79 -13.25
C ILE A 148 -6.58 -17.45 -13.40
N ILE A 149 -7.55 -17.35 -14.31
CA ILE A 149 -8.33 -16.11 -14.49
C ILE A 149 -9.10 -15.74 -13.21
N ARG A 150 -9.65 -16.73 -12.50
CA ARG A 150 -10.33 -16.49 -11.22
C ARG A 150 -9.36 -15.96 -10.16
N GLU A 151 -8.17 -16.54 -10.04
CA GLU A 151 -7.15 -16.05 -9.11
C GLU A 151 -6.72 -14.62 -9.46
N MET A 152 -6.51 -14.33 -10.75
CA MET A 152 -6.16 -12.97 -11.19
C MET A 152 -7.26 -11.95 -10.87
N ARG A 153 -8.55 -12.32 -10.99
CA ARG A 153 -9.68 -11.45 -10.58
C ARG A 153 -9.72 -11.22 -9.08
N TRP A 154 -9.40 -12.23 -8.26
CA TRP A 154 -9.28 -12.08 -6.81
C TRP A 154 -8.14 -11.15 -6.41
N ILE A 155 -6.98 -11.26 -7.05
CA ILE A 155 -5.85 -10.35 -6.82
C ILE A 155 -6.25 -8.90 -7.10
N VAL A 156 -6.97 -8.64 -8.19
CA VAL A 156 -7.48 -7.29 -8.51
C VAL A 156 -8.47 -6.80 -7.45
N ALA A 157 -9.44 -7.63 -7.05
CA ALA A 157 -10.41 -7.26 -6.03
C ALA A 157 -9.75 -6.94 -4.67
N MET A 158 -8.80 -7.77 -4.25
CA MET A 158 -8.03 -7.53 -3.02
C MET A 158 -7.27 -6.21 -3.09
N GLY A 159 -6.66 -5.88 -4.24
CA GLY A 159 -6.00 -4.59 -4.43
C GLY A 159 -6.95 -3.39 -4.20
N PHE A 160 -8.15 -3.43 -4.79
CA PHE A 160 -9.14 -2.36 -4.59
C PHE A 160 -9.58 -2.25 -3.13
N ILE A 161 -9.81 -3.38 -2.47
CA ILE A 161 -10.17 -3.43 -1.04
C ILE A 161 -9.06 -2.81 -0.19
N THR A 162 -7.80 -3.19 -0.42
CA THR A 162 -6.67 -2.63 0.34
C THR A 162 -6.48 -1.13 0.09
N CYS A 163 -6.69 -0.65 -1.14
CA CYS A 163 -6.60 0.78 -1.45
C CYS A 163 -7.71 1.58 -0.74
N ALA A 164 -8.96 1.09 -0.81
CA ALA A 164 -10.08 1.71 -0.12
C ALA A 164 -9.90 1.72 1.41
N ALA A 165 -9.40 0.62 1.97
CA ALA A 165 -9.07 0.53 3.40
C ALA A 165 -8.00 1.53 3.81
N GLY A 166 -6.95 1.72 2.99
CA GLY A 166 -5.90 2.72 3.24
C GLY A 166 -6.44 4.15 3.25
N ILE A 167 -7.26 4.52 2.26
CA ILE A 167 -7.91 5.85 2.19
C ILE A 167 -8.81 6.08 3.40
N ALA A 168 -9.61 5.06 3.78
CA ALA A 168 -10.49 5.14 4.92
C ALA A 168 -9.73 5.28 6.24
N ALA A 169 -8.65 4.50 6.41
CA ALA A 169 -7.78 4.58 7.59
C ALA A 169 -7.13 5.96 7.71
N TRP A 170 -6.56 6.49 6.64
CA TRP A 170 -5.96 7.83 6.63
C TRP A 170 -6.99 8.94 6.91
N THR A 171 -8.18 8.83 6.33
CA THR A 171 -9.27 9.78 6.59
C THR A 171 -9.73 9.73 8.05
N LEU A 172 -9.83 8.53 8.62
CA LEU A 172 -10.20 8.34 10.02
C LEU A 172 -9.14 8.93 10.95
N ASP A 173 -7.86 8.74 10.63
CA ASP A 173 -6.73 9.24 11.42
C ASP A 173 -6.69 10.77 11.45
N ASN A 174 -6.91 11.41 10.29
CA ASN A 174 -7.05 12.87 10.19
C ASN A 174 -8.23 13.42 11.01
N LEU A 175 -9.37 12.72 11.04
CA LEU A 175 -10.57 13.20 11.72
C LEU A 175 -10.55 12.95 13.24
N ARG A 176 -9.86 11.91 13.70
CA ARG A 176 -9.90 11.45 15.09
C ARG A 176 -8.54 11.39 15.77
N CYS A 177 -7.58 12.17 15.29
CA CYS A 177 -6.22 12.19 15.84
C CYS A 177 -6.19 12.33 17.37
N GLY A 178 -6.98 13.26 17.94
CA GLY A 178 -7.04 13.45 19.40
C GLY A 178 -7.54 12.21 20.17
N ASP A 179 -8.47 11.44 19.61
CA ASP A 179 -8.92 10.19 20.21
C ASP A 179 -7.81 9.13 20.14
N PHE A 180 -7.14 8.99 18.99
CA PHE A 180 -6.04 8.04 18.83
C PHE A 180 -4.88 8.31 19.79
N VAL A 181 -4.51 9.58 19.97
CA VAL A 181 -3.53 10.00 20.99
C VAL A 181 -3.96 9.52 22.38
N GLN A 182 -5.18 9.83 22.82
CA GLN A 182 -5.67 9.40 24.13
C GLN A 182 -5.69 7.87 24.28
N TRP A 183 -6.03 7.15 23.20
CA TRP A 183 -6.07 5.70 23.22
C TRP A 183 -4.66 5.10 23.30
N ARG A 184 -3.66 5.67 22.63
CA ARG A 184 -2.24 5.26 22.76
C ARG A 184 -1.75 5.38 24.19
N HIS A 185 -2.06 6.49 24.87
CA HIS A 185 -1.74 6.70 26.28
C HIS A 185 -2.44 5.68 27.21
N ARG A 186 -3.65 5.25 26.88
CA ARG A 186 -4.37 4.20 27.63
C ARG A 186 -3.80 2.80 27.37
N VAL A 187 -3.47 2.48 26.13
CA VAL A 187 -3.00 1.14 25.72
C VAL A 187 -1.54 0.92 26.12
N GLY A 188 -0.66 1.91 25.89
CA GLY A 188 0.77 1.82 26.15
C GLY A 188 1.55 1.05 25.07
N LEU A 189 2.87 1.13 25.12
CA LEU A 189 3.77 0.41 24.20
C LEU A 189 3.84 -1.09 24.55
N PRO A 190 4.06 -1.98 23.57
CA PRO A 190 4.27 -1.69 22.14
C PRO A 190 2.97 -1.52 21.35
N TRP A 191 1.82 -1.79 21.95
CA TRP A 191 0.53 -1.85 21.25
C TRP A 191 0.02 -0.49 20.77
N GLY A 192 0.48 0.60 21.41
CA GLY A 192 0.28 1.97 20.94
C GLY A 192 0.83 2.23 19.54
N ILE A 193 1.88 1.52 19.11
CA ILE A 193 2.48 1.64 17.76
C ILE A 193 1.48 1.25 16.67
N LEU A 194 0.57 0.30 16.95
CA LEU A 194 -0.46 -0.11 15.97
C LEU A 194 -1.51 0.98 15.71
N LEU A 195 -1.55 2.00 16.55
CA LEU A 195 -2.44 3.15 16.46
C LEU A 195 -1.67 4.41 16.03
N GLU A 196 -0.38 4.30 15.70
CA GLU A 196 0.41 5.39 15.12
C GLU A 196 0.12 5.42 13.61
N GLY A 197 -0.80 6.29 13.23
CA GLY A 197 -1.16 6.59 11.85
C GLY A 197 -0.47 7.84 11.31
N HIS A 198 -0.67 8.05 10.01
CA HIS A 198 -0.08 9.13 9.19
C HIS A 198 -1.02 10.33 9.06
N GLY A 199 -1.94 10.50 10.00
CA GLY A 199 -2.85 11.62 10.06
C GLY A 199 -2.09 12.89 10.43
N LEU A 200 -2.58 14.03 9.96
CA LEU A 200 -2.03 15.33 10.35
C LEU A 200 -2.66 15.77 11.67
N THR A 201 -1.86 16.40 12.54
CA THR A 201 -2.44 17.15 13.65
C THR A 201 -3.09 18.41 13.09
N SER A 202 -4.32 18.71 13.54
CA SER A 202 -5.01 19.94 13.16
C SER A 202 -4.44 21.19 13.85
N ASP A 203 -3.30 21.09 14.53
CA ASP A 203 -2.66 22.19 15.25
C ASP A 203 -1.74 23.05 14.34
N SER A 204 -1.94 22.98 13.03
CA SER A 204 -1.53 24.03 12.08
C SER A 204 -2.48 25.24 12.18
N GLY A 205 -2.65 25.75 13.39
CA GLY A 205 -3.58 26.81 13.75
C GLY A 205 -3.10 27.56 14.99
N GLY A 206 -1.90 28.15 14.92
CA GLY A 206 -1.58 29.26 15.79
C GLY A 206 -2.59 30.39 15.54
N THR A 207 -3.36 30.72 16.57
CA THR A 207 -4.31 31.85 16.71
C THR A 207 -5.52 31.91 15.78
#